data_AF-A0A7C1S7D3-F1
#
_entry.id   AF-A0A7C1S7D3-F1
#
_cell.length_a   1.000
_cell.length_b   1.000
_cell.length_c   1.000
_cell.angle_alpha   90.00
_cell.angle_beta   90.00
_cell.angle_gamma   90.00
#
_symmetry.space_group_name_H-M   'P 1'
#
loop_
_entity.id
_entity.type
_entity.pdbx_description
1 polymer ?
#
loop_
_entity_poly.entity_id
_entity_poly.type
_entity_poly.pdbx_seq_one_letter_code
_entity_poly.pdbx_strand_id
1 'polypeptide(L)'
;MSFFLFKSILAIFFLFAAIIAVISMLSLMGKAERKVSVQILRKMHKSSGFVCAGLLLVISYFCLKYWAIVGDQLSGRAVFHGVLSLTLIIILVLKLSIVQFYKQFLKFVPVMGMIVFVLSFVVFSTSAGFFFLRTLGARAESSEISEPAQTPPQGSAEKGATLFNSKCISCHFADKEETKHGPGMKNILKKEKLPFSKRPASIENIKKQLKTPFLTMPSFVSLSEKEIIDLIAYLETL
;
A
#
# COMPACT_ATOMS: atom_id res chain seq x y z
N MET A 1 12.27 -10.41 3.44
CA MET A 1 10.84 -10.00 3.50
C MET A 1 10.65 -8.81 2.56
N SER A 2 9.61 -8.78 1.72
CA SER A 2 9.43 -7.64 0.81
C SER A 2 9.12 -6.36 1.59
N PHE A 3 9.56 -5.21 1.09
CA PHE A 3 9.31 -3.90 1.68
C PHE A 3 7.82 -3.69 2.03
N PHE A 4 6.93 -4.13 1.13
CA PHE A 4 5.49 -4.02 1.31
C PHE A 4 4.93 -4.97 2.36
N LEU A 5 5.44 -6.20 2.47
CA LEU A 5 5.06 -7.12 3.55
C LEU A 5 5.48 -6.56 4.91
N PHE A 6 6.69 -6.01 5.01
CA PHE A 6 7.15 -5.35 6.24
C PHE A 6 6.23 -4.17 6.62
N LYS A 7 5.89 -3.29 5.67
CA LYS A 7 4.96 -2.18 5.91
C LYS A 7 3.57 -2.67 6.36
N SER A 8 3.04 -3.71 5.73
CA SER A 8 1.74 -4.29 6.07
C SER A 8 1.73 -4.90 7.47
N ILE A 9 2.81 -5.54 7.90
CA ILE A 9 2.96 -6.07 9.27
C ILE A 9 2.95 -4.93 10.28
N LEU A 10 3.73 -3.88 10.06
CA LEU A 10 3.72 -2.68 10.93
C LEU A 10 2.32 -2.06 11.03
N ALA A 11 1.58 -2.01 9.90
CA ALA A 11 0.23 -1.47 9.87
C ALA A 11 -0.78 -2.31 10.67
N ILE A 12 -0.59 -3.63 10.76
CA ILE A 12 -1.42 -4.51 11.63
C ILE A 12 -1.19 -4.17 13.09
N PHE A 13 0.08 -4.06 13.53
CA PHE A 13 0.39 -3.67 14.90
C PHE A 13 -0.14 -2.28 15.25
N PHE A 14 -0.05 -1.35 14.30
CA PHE A 14 -0.63 -0.01 14.43
C PHE A 14 -2.15 -0.08 14.66
N LEU A 15 -2.87 -0.83 13.83
CA LEU A 15 -4.32 -0.99 13.97
C LEU A 15 -4.69 -1.67 15.30
N PHE A 16 -3.94 -2.69 15.71
CA PHE A 16 -4.16 -3.37 16.98
C PHE A 16 -3.96 -2.44 18.18
N ALA A 17 -2.91 -1.62 18.16
CA ALA A 17 -2.69 -0.59 19.18
C ALA A 17 -3.83 0.45 19.21
N ALA A 18 -4.33 0.87 18.04
CA ALA A 18 -5.49 1.76 17.95
C ALA A 18 -6.77 1.14 18.52
N ILE A 19 -7.00 -0.16 18.29
CA ILE A 19 -8.14 -0.91 18.87
C ILE A 19 -8.02 -0.95 20.41
N ILE A 20 -6.84 -1.25 20.96
CA ILE A 20 -6.63 -1.25 22.41
C ILE A 20 -6.88 0.16 22.98
N ALA A 21 -6.40 1.21 22.30
CA ALA A 21 -6.58 2.59 22.72
C ALA A 21 -8.07 2.99 22.75
N VAL A 22 -8.85 2.61 21.74
CA VAL A 22 -10.28 2.97 21.69
C VAL A 22 -11.10 2.14 22.67
N ILE A 23 -10.85 0.83 22.80
CA ILE A 23 -11.58 -0.04 23.75
C ILE A 23 -11.32 0.39 25.19
N SER A 24 -10.07 0.72 25.53
CA SER A 24 -9.73 1.21 26.88
C SER A 24 -10.40 2.54 27.19
N MET A 25 -10.46 3.46 26.22
CA MET A 25 -11.15 4.75 26.36
C MET A 25 -12.67 4.57 26.52
N LEU A 26 -13.31 3.76 25.65
CA LEU A 26 -14.74 3.48 25.73
C LEU A 26 -15.10 2.75 27.02
N SER A 27 -14.25 1.86 27.50
CA SER A 27 -14.47 1.16 28.79
C SER A 27 -14.32 2.10 29.99
N LEU A 28 -13.50 3.16 29.89
CA LEU A 28 -13.42 4.19 30.92
C LEU A 28 -14.68 5.05 30.95
N MET A 29 -15.24 5.40 29.79
CA MET A 29 -16.29 6.42 29.67
C MET A 29 -17.72 5.88 29.52
N GLY A 30 -17.88 4.65 29.01
CA GLY A 30 -19.16 4.11 28.55
C GLY A 30 -19.77 2.99 29.39
N LYS A 31 -19.09 2.50 30.44
CA LYS A 31 -19.65 1.47 31.33
C LYS A 31 -19.82 2.00 32.75
N ALA A 32 -21.04 1.82 33.30
CA ALA A 32 -21.35 2.09 34.70
C ALA A 32 -20.62 1.11 35.64
N GLU A 33 -20.58 -0.17 35.28
CA GLU A 33 -19.78 -1.19 35.99
C GLU A 33 -18.56 -1.61 35.17
N ARG A 34 -17.38 -1.52 35.78
CA ARG A 34 -16.10 -1.84 35.15
C ARG A 34 -15.51 -3.11 35.76
N LYS A 35 -15.25 -4.12 34.93
CA LYS A 35 -14.55 -5.35 35.34
C LYS A 35 -13.05 -5.14 35.58
N VAL A 36 -12.47 -4.05 35.04
CA VAL A 36 -11.03 -3.76 35.07
C VAL A 36 -10.80 -2.43 35.79
N SER A 37 -9.73 -2.34 36.57
CA SER A 37 -9.43 -1.13 37.36
C SER A 37 -9.13 0.08 36.46
N VAL A 38 -9.54 1.27 36.94
CA VAL A 38 -9.36 2.55 36.22
C VAL A 38 -7.88 2.84 35.93
N GLN A 39 -7.00 2.49 36.86
CA GLN A 39 -5.56 2.71 36.74
C GLN A 39 -4.96 1.87 35.60
N ILE A 40 -5.34 0.59 35.49
CA ILE A 40 -4.88 -0.30 34.42
C ILE A 40 -5.37 0.25 33.08
N LEU A 41 -6.65 0.61 32.99
CA LEU A 41 -7.26 1.06 31.76
C LEU A 41 -6.66 2.37 31.24
N ARG A 42 -6.31 3.31 32.15
CA ARG A 42 -5.56 4.52 31.82
C ARG A 42 -4.14 4.22 31.34
N LYS A 43 -3.44 3.28 31.99
CA LYS A 43 -2.10 2.82 31.55
C LYS A 43 -2.16 2.16 30.17
N MET A 44 -3.16 1.32 29.92
CA MET A 44 -3.38 0.68 28.62
C MET A 44 -3.63 1.72 27.53
N HIS A 45 -4.51 2.70 27.76
CA HIS A 45 -4.76 3.78 26.80
C HIS A 45 -3.48 4.58 26.51
N LYS A 46 -2.75 4.98 27.56
CA LYS A 46 -1.51 5.76 27.42
C LYS A 46 -0.44 4.98 26.67
N SER A 47 -0.19 3.73 27.06
CA SER A 47 0.82 2.86 26.44
C SER A 47 0.48 2.57 24.97
N SER A 48 -0.75 2.11 24.70
CA SER A 48 -1.20 1.85 23.33
C SER A 48 -1.20 3.11 22.47
N GLY A 49 -1.53 4.27 23.04
CA GLY A 49 -1.42 5.56 22.36
C GLY A 49 0.00 5.92 21.94
N PHE A 50 1.00 5.72 22.80
CA PHE A 50 2.41 5.95 22.44
C PHE A 50 2.92 4.96 21.40
N VAL A 51 2.57 3.68 21.53
CA VAL A 51 2.88 2.66 20.52
C VAL A 51 2.28 3.03 19.17
N CYS A 52 1.01 3.44 19.16
CA CYS A 52 0.30 3.89 17.97
C CYS A 52 1.00 5.10 17.32
N ALA A 53 1.36 6.12 18.10
CA ALA A 53 2.08 7.29 17.60
C ALA A 53 3.47 6.95 17.06
N GLY A 54 4.24 6.09 17.75
CA GLY A 54 5.55 5.64 17.30
C GLY A 54 5.49 4.86 15.99
N LEU A 55 4.55 3.91 15.89
CA LEU A 55 4.32 3.15 14.65
C LEU A 55 3.86 4.05 13.51
N LEU A 56 2.99 5.01 13.79
CA LEU A 56 2.54 5.98 12.79
C LEU A 56 3.71 6.79 12.22
N LEU A 57 4.64 7.26 13.06
CA LEU A 57 5.84 7.98 12.60
C LEU A 57 6.72 7.10 11.71
N VAL A 58 6.99 5.87 12.13
CA VAL A 58 7.80 4.91 11.35
C VAL A 58 7.15 4.61 9.99
N ILE A 59 5.85 4.33 9.96
CA ILE A 59 5.11 4.06 8.72
C ILE A 59 5.07 5.33 7.83
N SER A 60 4.90 6.51 8.42
CA SER A 60 4.88 7.78 7.70
C SER A 60 6.21 8.07 7.01
N TYR A 61 7.34 7.79 7.66
CA TYR A 61 8.66 7.88 7.05
C TYR A 61 8.77 7.02 5.78
N PHE A 62 8.32 5.76 5.84
CA PHE A 62 8.33 4.89 4.66
C PHE A 62 7.38 5.36 3.56
N CYS A 63 6.23 5.95 3.90
CA CYS A 63 5.32 6.55 2.94
C CYS A 63 5.93 7.77 2.24
N LEU A 64 6.56 8.67 2.99
CA LEU A 64 7.25 9.84 2.43
C LEU A 64 8.42 9.42 1.52
N LYS A 65 9.20 8.42 1.93
CA LYS A 65 10.25 7.84 1.11
C LYS A 65 9.71 7.26 -0.20
N TYR A 66 8.57 6.55 -0.15
CA TYR A 66 7.93 6.02 -1.35
C TYR A 66 7.44 7.13 -2.28
N TRP A 67 6.82 8.18 -1.73
CA TRP A 67 6.41 9.36 -2.50
C TRP A 67 7.60 10.04 -3.19
N ALA A 68 8.71 10.23 -2.48
CA ALA A 68 9.92 10.84 -3.03
C ALA A 68 10.52 10.04 -4.19
N ILE A 69 10.36 8.71 -4.19
CA ILE A 69 10.87 7.83 -5.26
C ILE A 69 9.94 7.83 -6.49
N VAL A 70 8.62 7.84 -6.25
CA VAL A 70 7.62 7.71 -7.34
C VAL A 70 7.31 9.05 -8.02
N GLY A 71 7.46 10.16 -7.32
CA GLY A 71 7.14 11.49 -7.85
C GLY A 71 5.67 11.61 -8.27
N ASP A 72 5.40 12.20 -9.42
CA ASP A 72 4.04 12.49 -9.91
C ASP A 72 3.26 11.25 -10.39
N GLN A 73 3.87 10.06 -10.39
CA GLN A 73 3.25 8.84 -10.90
C GLN A 73 2.42 8.08 -9.86
N LEU A 74 1.89 8.81 -8.88
CA LEU A 74 1.11 8.22 -7.81
C LEU A 74 -0.28 7.82 -8.32
N SER A 75 -0.65 6.56 -8.10
CA SER A 75 -2.02 6.13 -8.29
C SER A 75 -2.99 6.94 -7.42
N GLY A 76 -4.23 7.14 -7.86
CA GLY A 76 -5.25 7.84 -7.06
C GLY A 76 -5.45 7.25 -5.66
N ARG A 77 -5.31 5.92 -5.51
CA ARG A 77 -5.32 5.25 -4.19
C ARG A 77 -4.18 5.72 -3.28
N ALA A 78 -2.98 5.89 -3.82
CA ALA A 78 -1.82 6.34 -3.04
C ALA A 78 -1.97 7.80 -2.60
N VAL A 79 -2.53 8.66 -3.45
CA VAL A 79 -2.87 10.06 -3.10
C VAL A 79 -3.91 10.08 -1.99
N PHE A 80 -5.02 9.35 -2.15
CA PHE A 80 -6.09 9.28 -1.15
C PHE A 80 -5.59 8.75 0.19
N HIS A 81 -4.78 7.68 0.18
CA HIS A 81 -4.11 7.17 1.37
C HIS A 81 -3.22 8.23 2.04
N GLY A 82 -2.45 9.00 1.26
CA GLY A 82 -1.60 10.06 1.78
C GLY A 82 -2.38 11.19 2.45
N VAL A 83 -3.43 11.70 1.79
CA VAL A 83 -4.28 12.77 2.34
C VAL A 83 -4.96 12.34 3.63
N LEU A 84 -5.55 11.13 3.67
CA LEU A 84 -6.17 10.60 4.88
C LEU A 84 -5.15 10.42 6.03
N SER A 85 -3.94 9.99 5.70
CA SER A 85 -2.86 9.81 6.68
C SER A 85 -2.40 11.15 7.25
N LEU A 86 -2.32 12.20 6.42
CA LEU A 86 -2.00 13.56 6.86
C LEU A 86 -3.08 14.10 7.80
N THR A 87 -4.35 13.94 7.45
CA THR A 87 -5.49 14.31 8.31
C THR A 87 -5.43 13.59 9.65
N LEU A 88 -5.11 12.30 9.66
CA LEU A 88 -4.93 11.51 10.87
C LEU A 88 -3.81 12.09 11.76
N ILE A 89 -2.65 12.42 11.19
CA ILE A 89 -1.52 13.03 11.91
C ILE A 89 -1.94 14.37 12.50
N ILE A 90 -2.60 15.25 11.72
CA ILE A 90 -3.06 16.56 12.18
C ILE A 90 -4.01 16.43 13.38
N ILE A 91 -5.00 15.53 13.29
CA ILE A 91 -5.97 15.33 14.37
C ILE A 91 -5.29 14.74 15.61
N LEU A 92 -4.32 13.82 15.43
CA LEU A 92 -3.56 13.26 16.55
C LEU A 92 -2.72 14.33 17.24
N VAL A 93 -2.01 15.18 16.49
CA VAL A 93 -1.23 16.30 17.04
C VAL A 93 -2.15 17.26 17.78
N LEU A 94 -3.28 17.66 17.18
CA LEU A 94 -4.26 18.53 17.82
C LEU A 94 -4.81 17.92 19.11
N LYS A 95 -5.11 16.61 19.11
CA LYS A 95 -5.55 15.88 20.31
C LYS A 95 -4.48 15.96 21.41
N LEU A 96 -3.21 15.74 21.09
CA LEU A 96 -2.11 15.82 22.05
C LEU A 96 -1.93 17.26 22.57
N SER A 97 -1.99 18.26 21.70
CA SER A 97 -1.94 19.67 22.08
C SER A 97 -3.07 20.06 23.03
N ILE A 98 -4.30 19.59 22.79
CA ILE A 98 -5.44 19.84 23.68
C ILE A 98 -5.21 19.23 25.06
N VAL A 99 -4.73 17.99 25.10
CA VAL A 99 -4.45 17.29 26.38
C VAL A 99 -3.32 17.96 27.15
N GLN A 100 -2.31 18.52 26.47
CA GLN A 100 -1.15 19.15 27.10
C GLN A 100 -1.40 20.60 27.53
N PHE A 101 -2.02 21.42 26.67
CA PHE A 101 -2.05 22.87 26.82
C PHE A 101 -3.46 23.43 27.01
N TYR A 102 -4.48 22.85 26.37
CA TYR A 102 -5.82 23.44 26.28
C TYR A 102 -6.89 22.69 27.08
N LYS A 103 -6.74 22.69 28.41
CA LYS A 103 -7.60 21.91 29.33
C LYS A 103 -9.11 22.19 29.20
N GLN A 104 -9.51 23.39 28.76
CA GLN A 104 -10.93 23.74 28.53
C GLN A 104 -11.59 22.91 27.41
N PHE A 105 -10.80 22.37 26.48
CA PHE A 105 -11.28 21.59 25.34
C PHE A 105 -11.25 20.07 25.58
N LEU A 106 -10.95 19.61 26.79
CA LEU A 106 -10.83 18.18 27.11
C LEU A 106 -12.11 17.38 26.82
N LYS A 107 -13.29 18.02 26.85
CA LYS A 107 -14.57 17.38 26.49
C LYS A 107 -14.63 16.84 25.07
N PHE A 108 -13.82 17.38 24.15
CA PHE A 108 -13.78 16.97 22.74
C PHE A 108 -12.77 15.84 22.46
N VAL A 109 -11.81 15.61 23.36
CA VAL A 109 -10.76 14.58 23.21
C VAL A 109 -11.31 13.17 22.93
N PRO A 110 -12.44 12.73 23.54
CA PRO A 110 -13.10 11.47 23.21
C PRO A 110 -13.47 11.34 21.72
N VAL A 111 -14.15 12.37 21.18
CA VAL A 111 -14.60 12.39 19.78
C VAL A 111 -13.40 12.37 18.85
N MET A 112 -12.36 13.15 19.15
CA MET A 112 -11.12 13.12 18.39
C MET A 112 -10.45 11.74 18.42
N GLY A 113 -10.49 11.04 19.56
CA GLY A 113 -10.02 9.65 19.67
C GLY A 113 -10.75 8.69 18.74
N MET A 114 -12.08 8.82 18.64
CA MET A 114 -12.89 8.04 17.69
C MET A 114 -12.55 8.37 16.23
N ILE A 115 -12.37 9.66 15.91
CA ILE A 115 -11.98 10.07 14.55
C ILE A 115 -10.60 9.49 14.18
N VAL A 116 -9.62 9.55 15.09
CA VAL A 116 -8.30 8.94 14.88
C VAL A 116 -8.43 7.43 14.61
N PHE A 117 -9.28 6.72 15.37
CA PHE A 117 -9.52 5.30 15.15
C PHE A 117 -10.14 5.00 13.77
N VAL A 118 -11.19 5.74 13.39
CA VAL A 118 -11.85 5.56 12.08
C VAL A 118 -10.88 5.86 10.94
N LEU A 119 -10.14 6.97 11.00
CA LEU A 119 -9.12 7.29 9.99
C LEU A 119 -8.03 6.23 9.93
N SER A 120 -7.57 5.71 11.08
CA SER A 120 -6.58 4.63 11.14
C SER A 120 -7.06 3.38 10.41
N PHE A 121 -8.33 3.02 10.59
CA PHE A 121 -8.95 1.88 9.91
C PHE A 121 -9.08 2.10 8.39
N VAL A 122 -9.51 3.29 7.95
CA VAL A 122 -9.64 3.60 6.52
C VAL A 122 -8.26 3.65 5.83
N VAL A 123 -7.27 4.26 6.46
CA VAL A 123 -5.87 4.29 5.98
C VAL A 123 -5.30 2.87 5.89
N PHE A 124 -5.55 2.02 6.90
CA PHE A 124 -5.17 0.61 6.86
C PHE A 124 -5.83 -0.13 5.68
N SER A 125 -7.13 0.07 5.49
CA SER A 125 -7.92 -0.59 4.44
C SER A 125 -7.45 -0.23 3.03
N THR A 126 -7.16 1.06 2.79
CA THR A 126 -6.65 1.54 1.49
C THR A 126 -5.22 1.09 1.16
N SER A 127 -4.48 0.56 2.14
CA SER A 127 -3.12 0.05 1.95
C SER A 127 -3.00 -1.44 2.27
N ALA A 128 -2.78 -1.80 3.54
CA ALA A 128 -2.53 -3.18 3.93
C ALA A 128 -3.74 -4.09 3.67
N GLY A 129 -4.96 -3.60 3.97
CA GLY A 129 -6.20 -4.33 3.66
C GLY A 129 -6.35 -4.65 2.18
N PHE A 130 -6.19 -3.63 1.32
CA PHE A 130 -6.18 -3.81 -0.13
C PHE A 130 -5.10 -4.80 -0.60
N PHE A 131 -3.89 -4.71 -0.06
CA PHE A 131 -2.79 -5.61 -0.39
C PHE A 131 -3.13 -7.08 -0.07
N PHE A 132 -3.68 -7.35 1.11
CA PHE A 132 -4.09 -8.70 1.50
C PHE A 132 -5.23 -9.22 0.63
N LEU A 133 -6.28 -8.42 0.40
CA LEU A 133 -7.41 -8.79 -0.45
C LEU A 133 -6.96 -9.16 -1.87
N ARG A 134 -6.06 -8.36 -2.46
CA ARG A 134 -5.54 -8.65 -3.80
C ARG A 134 -4.65 -9.88 -3.83
N THR A 135 -3.84 -10.09 -2.80
CA THR A 135 -2.97 -11.28 -2.71
C THR A 135 -3.79 -12.56 -2.61
N LEU A 136 -4.90 -12.52 -1.85
CA LEU A 136 -5.84 -13.64 -1.74
C LEU A 136 -6.59 -13.89 -3.05
N GLY A 137 -7.13 -12.84 -3.68
CA GLY A 137 -7.87 -12.97 -4.95
C GLY A 137 -6.98 -13.46 -6.09
N ALA A 138 -5.72 -13.00 -6.16
CA ALA A 138 -4.82 -13.42 -7.22
C ALA A 138 -4.32 -14.87 -7.08
N ARG A 139 -4.39 -15.46 -5.87
CA ARG A 139 -4.17 -16.90 -5.65
C ARG A 139 -5.33 -17.76 -6.15
N ALA A 140 -6.53 -17.19 -6.25
CA ALA A 140 -7.70 -17.86 -6.84
C ALA A 140 -7.66 -17.85 -8.38
N GLU A 141 -7.24 -16.74 -8.98
CA GLU A 141 -7.14 -16.63 -10.45
C GLU A 141 -5.98 -17.41 -11.09
N SER A 142 -4.95 -17.79 -10.33
CA SER A 142 -3.79 -18.52 -10.88
C SER A 142 -4.11 -19.95 -11.34
N SER A 143 -5.34 -20.42 -11.14
CA SER A 143 -5.78 -21.78 -11.43
C SER A 143 -6.50 -21.96 -12.76
N GLU A 144 -6.80 -20.88 -13.49
CA GLU A 144 -7.55 -20.97 -14.75
C GLU A 144 -6.91 -20.14 -15.88
N ILE A 145 -6.81 -20.80 -17.04
CA ILE A 145 -6.59 -20.28 -18.41
C ILE A 145 -5.17 -20.46 -18.97
N SER A 146 -5.10 -21.39 -19.92
CA SER A 146 -4.07 -21.55 -20.95
C SER A 146 -4.77 -21.73 -22.30
N GLU A 147 -4.57 -20.78 -23.22
CA GLU A 147 -4.90 -20.87 -24.66
C GLU A 147 -3.84 -20.06 -25.45
N PRO A 148 -3.58 -20.36 -26.74
CA PRO A 148 -2.31 -20.00 -27.39
C PRO A 148 -2.33 -18.65 -28.12
N ALA A 149 -1.13 -18.09 -28.22
CA ALA A 149 -0.80 -16.75 -28.67
C ALA A 149 -0.99 -16.51 -30.19
N GLN A 150 -1.55 -15.35 -30.53
CA GLN A 150 -1.42 -14.74 -31.86
C GLN A 150 -0.32 -13.67 -31.87
N THR A 151 0.44 -13.65 -32.96
CA THR A 151 1.57 -12.77 -33.26
C THR A 151 1.17 -11.29 -33.23
N PRO A 152 1.85 -10.40 -32.48
CA PRO A 152 1.51 -8.98 -32.47
C PRO A 152 2.10 -8.21 -33.67
N PRO A 153 1.48 -7.10 -34.08
CA PRO A 153 2.03 -6.16 -35.04
C PRO A 153 3.33 -5.52 -34.52
N GLN A 154 4.22 -5.14 -35.44
CA GLN A 154 5.58 -4.69 -35.15
C GLN A 154 5.60 -3.38 -34.36
N GLY A 155 5.96 -3.44 -33.07
CA GLY A 155 6.16 -2.29 -32.19
C GLY A 155 7.56 -1.68 -32.30
N SER A 156 7.72 -0.45 -31.83
CA SER A 156 9.02 0.24 -31.76
C SER A 156 9.66 0.03 -30.39
N ALA A 157 10.76 -0.74 -30.34
CA ALA A 157 11.52 -0.96 -29.12
C ALA A 157 12.09 0.34 -28.51
N GLU A 158 12.43 1.33 -29.33
CA GLU A 158 12.93 2.64 -28.87
C GLU A 158 11.84 3.45 -28.12
N LYS A 159 10.62 3.47 -28.67
CA LYS A 159 9.46 4.09 -27.99
C LYS A 159 9.09 3.31 -26.73
N GLY A 160 9.17 1.99 -26.78
CA GLY A 160 9.00 1.12 -25.61
C GLY A 160 10.01 1.40 -24.53
N ALA A 161 11.29 1.61 -24.87
CA ALA A 161 12.36 1.96 -23.93
C ALA A 161 12.08 3.30 -23.26
N THR A 162 11.64 4.29 -24.03
CA THR A 162 11.26 5.62 -23.50
C THR A 162 10.07 5.52 -22.55
N LEU A 163 9.04 4.74 -22.93
CA LEU A 163 7.88 4.50 -22.08
C LEU A 163 8.26 3.75 -20.79
N PHE A 164 9.14 2.76 -20.89
CA PHE A 164 9.67 2.02 -19.75
C PHE A 164 10.46 2.93 -18.81
N ASN A 165 11.34 3.77 -19.36
CA ASN A 165 12.12 4.73 -18.58
C ASN A 165 11.25 5.77 -17.88
N SER A 166 10.16 6.19 -18.51
CA SER A 166 9.25 7.13 -17.87
C SER A 166 8.41 6.45 -16.79
N LYS A 167 7.78 5.30 -17.06
CA LYS A 167 6.71 4.73 -16.19
C LYS A 167 7.11 3.51 -15.35
N CYS A 168 8.22 2.85 -15.65
CA CYS A 168 8.54 1.52 -15.12
C CYS A 168 9.88 1.48 -14.35
N ILE A 169 10.88 2.27 -14.73
CA ILE A 169 12.25 2.22 -14.18
C ILE A 169 12.36 2.53 -12.68
N SER A 170 11.38 3.28 -12.14
CA SER A 170 11.32 3.58 -10.71
C SER A 170 11.16 2.30 -9.88
N CYS A 171 10.44 1.31 -10.42
CA CYS A 171 10.15 0.04 -9.75
C CYS A 171 10.94 -1.15 -10.30
N HIS A 172 11.37 -1.13 -11.56
CA HIS A 172 11.95 -2.28 -12.26
C HIS A 172 13.35 -1.98 -12.79
N PHE A 173 14.26 -2.95 -12.70
CA PHE A 173 15.51 -2.91 -13.47
C PHE A 173 15.24 -3.43 -14.89
N ALA A 174 15.79 -2.75 -15.90
CA ALA A 174 15.72 -3.21 -17.29
C ALA A 174 16.70 -4.36 -17.56
N ASP A 175 17.91 -4.25 -17.01
CA ASP A 175 19.10 -5.03 -17.37
C ASP A 175 19.49 -6.10 -16.34
N LYS A 176 18.75 -6.18 -15.23
CA LYS A 176 18.97 -7.13 -14.13
C LYS A 176 17.71 -7.95 -13.86
N GLU A 177 17.89 -9.14 -13.32
CA GLU A 177 16.80 -9.99 -12.84
C GLU A 177 16.42 -9.73 -11.38
N GLU A 178 17.30 -9.02 -10.67
CA GLU A 178 17.16 -8.66 -9.27
C GLU A 178 15.88 -7.86 -9.00
N THR A 179 15.35 -7.99 -7.78
CA THR A 179 14.18 -7.23 -7.35
C THR A 179 14.60 -5.85 -6.87
N LYS A 180 13.99 -4.79 -7.42
CA LYS A 180 14.10 -3.43 -6.91
C LYS A 180 12.91 -3.12 -5.98
N HIS A 181 11.77 -2.82 -6.60
CA HIS A 181 10.46 -2.81 -5.94
C HIS A 181 9.50 -3.79 -6.64
N GLY A 182 9.56 -3.85 -7.97
CA GLY A 182 9.09 -4.95 -8.80
C GLY A 182 10.23 -5.88 -9.23
N PRO A 183 9.92 -6.99 -9.92
CA PRO A 183 10.93 -7.91 -10.45
C PRO A 183 11.78 -7.23 -11.54
N GLY A 184 13.01 -7.69 -11.71
CA GLY A 184 13.84 -7.32 -12.84
C GLY A 184 13.26 -7.82 -14.18
N MET A 185 13.40 -7.02 -15.24
CA MET A 185 12.81 -7.26 -16.56
C MET A 185 13.74 -7.97 -17.54
N LYS A 186 15.00 -8.15 -17.17
CA LYS A 186 15.95 -8.92 -17.98
C LYS A 186 15.40 -10.31 -18.26
N ASN A 187 15.36 -10.68 -19.54
CA ASN A 187 14.86 -11.95 -20.04
C ASN A 187 13.44 -12.31 -19.57
N ILE A 188 12.58 -11.33 -19.20
CA ILE A 188 11.29 -11.62 -18.56
C ILE A 188 10.37 -12.51 -19.41
N LEU A 189 10.40 -12.35 -20.74
CA LEU A 189 9.65 -13.15 -21.71
C LEU A 189 10.26 -14.53 -21.99
N LYS A 190 11.53 -14.75 -21.58
CA LYS A 190 12.21 -16.05 -21.74
C LYS A 190 12.01 -16.95 -20.52
N LYS A 191 11.40 -16.45 -19.44
CA LYS A 191 11.11 -17.23 -18.24
C LYS A 191 9.88 -18.10 -18.47
N GLU A 192 9.79 -19.23 -17.77
CA GLU A 192 8.59 -20.05 -17.84
C GLU A 192 7.38 -19.32 -17.22
N LYS A 193 7.61 -18.61 -16.11
CA LYS A 193 6.57 -17.93 -15.33
C LYS A 193 7.03 -16.56 -14.86
N LEU A 194 6.08 -15.63 -14.76
CA LEU A 194 6.30 -14.30 -14.19
C LEU A 194 6.64 -14.40 -12.69
N PRO A 195 7.67 -13.69 -12.19
CA PRO A 195 8.24 -13.94 -10.84
C PRO A 195 7.25 -13.85 -9.69
N PHE A 196 6.32 -12.88 -9.72
CA PHE A 196 5.37 -12.65 -8.63
C PHE A 196 3.99 -13.25 -8.90
N SER A 197 3.41 -13.00 -10.08
CA SER A 197 2.06 -13.49 -10.40
C SER A 197 2.01 -14.98 -10.70
N LYS A 198 3.16 -15.62 -10.98
CA LYS A 198 3.29 -17.04 -11.36
C LYS A 198 2.53 -17.44 -12.62
N ARG A 199 1.90 -16.49 -13.31
CA ARG A 199 1.32 -16.66 -14.65
C ARG A 199 2.43 -17.05 -15.64
N PRO A 200 2.14 -17.84 -16.68
CA PRO A 200 3.09 -18.09 -17.76
C PRO A 200 3.65 -16.79 -18.33
N ALA A 201 4.94 -16.72 -18.63
CA ALA A 201 5.54 -15.50 -19.17
C ALA A 201 5.26 -15.36 -20.68
N SER A 202 4.00 -15.07 -21.01
CA SER A 202 3.54 -14.79 -22.37
C SER A 202 3.22 -13.30 -22.55
N ILE A 203 3.23 -12.85 -23.80
CA ILE A 203 2.84 -11.48 -24.17
C ILE A 203 1.45 -11.13 -23.62
N GLU A 204 0.49 -12.04 -23.77
CA GLU A 204 -0.87 -11.87 -23.26
C GLU A 204 -0.91 -11.70 -21.74
N ASN A 205 -0.12 -12.49 -21.01
CA ASN A 205 -0.03 -12.36 -19.56
C ASN A 205 0.68 -11.08 -19.14
N ILE A 206 1.62 -10.55 -19.93
CA ILE A 206 2.18 -9.20 -19.71
C ILE A 206 1.11 -8.12 -19.96
N LYS A 207 0.36 -8.20 -21.05
CA LYS A 207 -0.77 -7.27 -21.32
C LYS A 207 -1.80 -7.31 -20.19
N LYS A 208 -2.16 -8.52 -19.74
CA LYS A 208 -3.06 -8.75 -18.60
C LYS A 208 -2.46 -8.16 -17.34
N GLN A 209 -1.17 -8.35 -17.07
CA GLN A 209 -0.48 -7.78 -15.91
C GLN A 209 -0.47 -6.24 -15.93
N LEU A 210 -0.40 -5.58 -17.08
CA LEU A 210 -0.49 -4.12 -17.19
C LEU A 210 -1.90 -3.60 -16.86
N LYS A 211 -2.94 -4.30 -17.33
CA LYS A 211 -4.35 -3.94 -17.11
C LYS A 211 -4.84 -4.33 -15.71
N THR A 212 -4.65 -5.59 -15.34
CA THR A 212 -4.93 -6.21 -14.03
C THR A 212 -3.64 -6.63 -13.32
N PRO A 213 -2.96 -5.67 -12.66
CA PRO A 213 -1.69 -5.94 -12.02
C PRO A 213 -1.75 -6.97 -10.91
N PHE A 214 -0.58 -7.44 -10.51
CA PHE A 214 -0.40 -8.28 -9.34
C PHE A 214 0.19 -7.45 -8.19
N LEU A 215 -0.29 -7.69 -6.97
CA LEU A 215 0.12 -6.98 -5.75
C LEU A 215 0.01 -5.45 -5.86
N THR A 216 1.11 -4.73 -5.67
CA THR A 216 1.14 -3.27 -5.59
C THR A 216 1.49 -2.58 -6.91
N MET A 217 1.74 -3.34 -7.97
CA MET A 217 1.96 -2.76 -9.31
C MET A 217 0.75 -1.89 -9.68
N PRO A 218 0.98 -0.62 -10.09
CA PRO A 218 -0.11 0.27 -10.52
C PRO A 218 -0.74 -0.26 -11.81
N SER A 219 -2.02 0.05 -12.00
CA SER A 219 -2.73 -0.28 -13.25
C SER A 219 -2.38 0.73 -14.33
N PHE A 220 -2.20 0.23 -15.54
CA PHE A 220 -1.86 0.98 -16.74
C PHE A 220 -2.97 0.89 -17.80
N VAL A 221 -4.24 0.82 -17.36
CA VAL A 221 -5.42 0.83 -18.25
C VAL A 221 -5.52 2.07 -19.15
N SER A 222 -4.80 3.15 -18.80
CA SER A 222 -4.74 4.38 -19.60
C SER A 222 -3.74 4.31 -20.76
N LEU A 223 -2.88 3.28 -20.83
CA LEU A 223 -1.99 3.10 -21.98
C LEU A 223 -2.81 2.66 -23.20
N SER A 224 -2.55 3.28 -24.33
CA SER A 224 -3.08 2.86 -25.62
C SER A 224 -2.51 1.49 -26.04
N GLU A 225 -3.23 0.77 -26.90
CA GLU A 225 -2.75 -0.51 -27.43
C GLU A 225 -1.39 -0.36 -28.14
N LYS A 226 -1.15 0.77 -28.81
CA LYS A 226 0.14 1.07 -29.47
C LYS A 226 1.28 1.21 -28.46
N GLU A 227 1.07 1.93 -27.36
CA GLU A 227 2.06 2.06 -26.29
C GLU A 227 2.37 0.69 -25.63
N ILE A 228 1.36 -0.16 -25.48
CA ILE A 228 1.54 -1.52 -24.95
C ILE A 228 2.38 -2.37 -25.92
N ILE A 229 2.11 -2.29 -27.23
CA ILE A 229 2.87 -3.00 -28.26
C ILE A 229 4.33 -2.53 -28.31
N ASP A 230 4.56 -1.21 -28.30
CA ASP A 230 5.91 -0.62 -28.26
C ASP A 230 6.66 -1.10 -26.99
N LEU A 231 5.99 -1.15 -25.84
CA LEU A 231 6.56 -1.66 -24.59
C LEU A 231 6.94 -3.14 -24.68
N ILE A 232 6.09 -3.99 -25.27
CA ILE A 232 6.39 -5.41 -25.46
C ILE A 232 7.60 -5.58 -26.38
N ALA A 233 7.66 -4.85 -27.49
CA ALA A 233 8.79 -4.88 -28.41
C ALA A 233 10.11 -4.53 -27.70
N TYR A 234 10.08 -3.58 -26.75
CA TYR A 234 11.25 -3.31 -25.90
C TYR A 234 11.57 -4.47 -24.96
N LEU A 235 10.59 -5.06 -24.27
CA LEU A 235 10.81 -6.18 -23.35
C LEU A 235 11.39 -7.43 -24.06
N GLU A 236 11.09 -7.63 -25.34
CA GLU A 236 11.67 -8.69 -26.17
C GLU A 236 13.18 -8.51 -26.39
N THR A 237 13.68 -7.27 -26.29
CA THR A 237 15.12 -6.96 -26.40
C THR A 237 15.92 -7.23 -25.12
N LEU A 238 15.24 -7.43 -23.98
CA LEU A 238 15.86 -7.54 -22.64
C LEU A 238 16.22 -8.96 -22.22
#